data_AF-Q6D6K6-F1
#
_entry.id   AF-Q6D6K6-F1
#
_cell.length_a   1.000
_cell.length_b   1.000
_cell.length_c   1.000
_cell.angle_alpha   90.00
_cell.angle_beta   90.00
_cell.angle_gamma   90.00
#
_symmetry.space_group_name_H-M   'P 1'
#
loop_
_entity.id
_entity.type
_entity.pdbx_description
1 polymer ?
#
loop_
_entity_poly.entity_id
_entity_poly.type
_entity_poly.pdbx_seq_one_letter_code
_entity_poly.pdbx_strand_id
1 'polypeptide(L)'
;MPLEHAEGFATHLQLTGVKHSQGITGNQGAYVKRVTQGNWEHFFLATYWTDIDAVKAFAGKNYHIAVTYPEDDRFCLLSDPYVFQHEVQDIQPL
;
A
#
# COMPACT_ATOMS: atom_id res chain seq x y z
N MET A 1 -2.42 -10.60 -7.34
CA MET A 1 -3.82 -10.88 -7.74
C MET A 1 -3.92 -11.31 -9.20
N PRO A 2 -5.01 -11.93 -9.66
CA PRO A 2 -5.18 -12.26 -11.07
C PRO A 2 -5.07 -11.04 -11.99
N LEU A 3 -4.38 -11.19 -13.12
CA LEU A 3 -4.10 -10.09 -14.06
C LEU A 3 -5.37 -9.44 -14.62
N GLU A 4 -6.46 -10.20 -14.79
CA GLU A 4 -7.75 -9.69 -15.26
C GLU A 4 -8.37 -8.61 -14.36
N HIS A 5 -7.98 -8.58 -13.08
CA HIS A 5 -8.45 -7.61 -12.10
C HIS A 5 -7.49 -6.42 -11.90
N ALA A 6 -6.34 -6.41 -12.57
CA ALA A 6 -5.25 -5.46 -12.31
C ALA A 6 -5.69 -3.99 -12.43
N GLU A 7 -6.40 -3.62 -13.49
CA GLU A 7 -6.81 -2.21 -13.72
C GLU A 7 -7.91 -1.76 -12.75
N GLY A 8 -8.85 -2.65 -12.45
CA GLY A 8 -9.88 -2.38 -11.44
C GLY A 8 -9.25 -2.14 -10.07
N PHE A 9 -8.28 -2.98 -9.70
CA PHE A 9 -7.58 -2.82 -8.44
C PHE A 9 -6.64 -1.62 -8.42
N ALA A 10 -5.96 -1.29 -9.51
CA ALA A 10 -5.12 -0.09 -9.57
C ALA A 10 -5.94 1.17 -9.22
N THR A 11 -7.17 1.25 -9.74
CA THR A 11 -8.11 2.33 -9.42
C THR A 11 -8.55 2.28 -7.95
N HIS A 12 -8.85 1.08 -7.45
CA HIS A 12 -9.23 0.88 -6.04
C HIS A 12 -8.10 1.28 -5.09
N LEU A 13 -6.90 0.74 -5.28
CA LEU A 13 -5.68 1.03 -4.50
C LEU A 13 -5.35 2.52 -4.49
N GLN A 14 -5.58 3.23 -5.61
CA GLN A 14 -5.37 4.66 -5.67
C GLN A 14 -6.32 5.44 -4.74
N LEU A 15 -7.57 4.99 -4.59
CA LEU A 15 -8.56 5.64 -3.73
C LEU A 15 -8.43 5.22 -2.27
N THR A 16 -8.10 3.95 -2.03
CA THR A 16 -7.92 3.40 -0.70
C THR A 16 -6.47 3.59 -0.28
N GLY A 17 -5.58 2.62 -0.52
CA GLY A 17 -4.20 2.62 -0.05
C GLY A 17 -3.46 3.96 -0.21
N VAL A 18 -3.51 4.59 -1.40
CA VAL A 18 -2.77 5.83 -1.68
C VAL A 18 -3.45 7.07 -1.13
N LYS A 19 -4.68 7.38 -1.55
CA LYS A 19 -5.36 8.61 -1.08
C LYS A 19 -5.67 8.57 0.40
N HIS A 20 -6.01 7.41 0.96
CA HIS A 20 -6.20 7.28 2.40
C HIS A 20 -4.90 7.58 3.14
N SER A 21 -3.77 6.98 2.75
CA SER A 21 -2.49 7.27 3.42
C SER A 21 -2.08 8.73 3.29
N GLN A 22 -2.25 9.33 2.12
CA GLN A 22 -1.94 10.76 1.88
C GLN A 22 -2.81 11.71 2.70
N GLY A 23 -4.02 11.29 3.08
CA GLY A 23 -4.91 12.07 3.93
C GLY A 23 -4.52 12.07 5.41
N ILE A 24 -3.60 11.20 5.84
CA ILE A 24 -3.17 11.11 7.23
C ILE A 24 -2.05 12.13 7.49
N THR A 25 -2.21 12.92 8.56
CA THR A 25 -1.18 13.86 9.00
C THR A 25 0.13 13.12 9.29
N GLY A 26 1.23 13.62 8.71
CA GLY A 26 2.54 12.98 8.80
C GLY A 26 2.88 12.09 7.60
N ASN A 27 1.95 11.84 6.67
CA ASN A 27 2.30 11.24 5.38
C ASN A 27 3.13 12.22 4.56
N GLN A 28 4.26 11.75 4.04
CA GLN A 28 5.18 12.52 3.20
C GLN A 28 5.22 11.99 1.76
N GLY A 29 4.59 10.85 1.48
CA GLY A 29 4.51 10.27 0.15
C GLY A 29 3.86 8.89 0.15
N ALA A 30 3.31 8.53 -1.00
CA ALA A 30 2.74 7.22 -1.28
C ALA A 30 3.00 6.86 -2.75
N TYR A 31 3.62 5.71 -2.98
CA TYR A 31 4.13 5.30 -4.28
C TYR A 31 3.79 3.84 -4.53
N VAL A 32 3.40 3.55 -5.77
CA VAL A 32 2.98 2.21 -6.17
C VAL A 32 3.92 1.69 -7.24
N LYS A 33 4.53 0.54 -6.99
CA LYS A 33 5.23 -0.25 -8.00
C LYS A 33 4.33 -1.39 -8.47
N ARG A 34 4.27 -1.58 -9.80
CA ARG A 34 3.55 -2.68 -10.44
C ARG A 34 4.53 -3.68 -11.03
N VAL A 35 4.25 -4.97 -10.88
CA VAL A 35 5.02 -6.06 -11.48
C VAL A 35 4.08 -7.14 -11.98
N THR A 36 4.07 -7.37 -13.30
CA THR A 36 3.32 -8.47 -13.92
C THR A 36 4.18 -9.74 -13.95
N GLN A 37 3.63 -10.86 -13.46
CA GLN A 37 4.28 -12.17 -13.45
C GLN A 37 3.31 -13.25 -13.94
N GLY A 38 3.43 -13.66 -15.20
CA GLY A 38 2.50 -14.60 -15.82
C GLY A 38 1.06 -14.06 -15.79
N ASN A 39 0.15 -14.79 -15.17
CA ASN A 39 -1.26 -14.42 -15.04
C ASN A 39 -1.56 -13.62 -13.75
N TRP A 40 -0.53 -13.09 -13.09
CA TRP A 40 -0.65 -12.35 -11.84
C TRP A 40 -0.08 -10.93 -11.96
N GLU A 41 -0.73 -9.99 -11.30
CA GLU A 41 -0.24 -8.63 -11.09
C GLU A 41 0.08 -8.45 -9.59
N HIS A 42 1.25 -7.88 -9.31
CA HIS A 42 1.73 -7.55 -7.98
C HIS A 42 1.82 -6.04 -7.82
N PHE A 43 1.23 -5.53 -6.74
CA PHE A 43 1.29 -4.13 -6.36
C PHE A 43 2.08 -3.99 -5.07
N PHE A 44 3.09 -3.14 -5.08
CA PHE A 44 3.87 -2.79 -3.89
C PHE A 44 3.61 -1.33 -3.56
N LEU A 45 2.86 -1.09 -2.48
CA LEU A 45 2.62 0.24 -1.95
C LEU A 45 3.72 0.58 -0.94
N ALA A 46 4.52 1.59 -1.25
CA ALA A 46 5.49 2.17 -0.33
C ALA A 46 4.98 3.54 0.12
N THR A 47 4.92 3.76 1.42
CA THR A 47 4.50 5.03 2.02
C THR A 47 5.61 5.58 2.90
N TYR A 48 5.79 6.90 2.87
CA TYR A 48 6.81 7.60 3.66
C TYR A 48 6.14 8.49 4.68
N TRP A 49 6.67 8.51 5.90
CA TRP A 49 6.01 9.06 7.08
C TRP A 49 7.00 9.83 7.95
N THR A 50 6.50 10.81 8.70
CA THR A 50 7.31 11.57 9.67
C THR A 50 7.81 10.70 10.83
N ASP A 51 6.99 9.75 11.27
CA ASP A 51 7.25 8.89 12.43
C ASP A 51 6.29 7.68 12.45
N ILE A 52 6.51 6.78 13.41
CA ILE A 52 5.72 5.56 13.58
C ILE A 52 4.30 5.82 14.09
N ASP A 53 4.05 6.94 14.75
CA ASP A 53 2.72 7.24 15.28
C ASP A 53 1.79 7.72 14.15
N ALA A 54 2.32 8.43 13.14
CA ALA A 54 1.62 8.69 11.89
C ALA A 54 1.29 7.39 11.13
N VAL A 55 2.21 6.43 11.10
CA VAL A 55 1.95 5.08 10.51
C VAL A 55 0.81 4.38 11.26
N LYS A 56 0.82 4.41 12.61
CA LYS A 56 -0.26 3.82 13.42
C LYS A 56 -1.59 4.56 13.25
N ALA A 57 -1.59 5.85 12.97
CA ALA A 57 -2.82 6.59 12.68
C ALA A 57 -3.47 6.10 11.37
N PHE A 58 -2.67 5.67 10.40
CA PHE A 58 -3.14 5.05 9.16
C PHE A 58 -3.52 3.57 9.34
N ALA A 59 -2.61 2.77 9.89
CA ALA A 59 -2.71 1.31 9.90
C ALA A 59 -3.29 0.71 11.19
N GLY A 60 -3.53 1.55 12.20
CA GLY A 60 -3.98 1.13 13.52
C GLY A 60 -2.87 0.52 14.37
N LYS A 61 -3.27 -0.12 15.49
CA LYS A 61 -2.34 -0.69 16.48
C LYS A 61 -1.47 -1.82 15.92
N ASN A 62 -2.02 -2.58 14.96
CA ASN A 62 -1.33 -3.69 14.32
C ASN A 62 -0.71 -3.26 12.98
N TYR A 63 0.03 -2.14 12.96
CA TYR A 63 0.62 -1.53 11.77
C TYR A 63 1.65 -2.39 11.02
N HIS A 64 1.97 -3.57 11.55
CA HIS A 64 2.75 -4.61 10.88
C HIS A 64 1.91 -5.51 9.98
N ILE A 65 0.59 -5.33 9.92
CA ILE A 65 -0.32 -6.06 9.03
C ILE A 65 -0.84 -5.08 7.97
N ALA A 66 -0.98 -5.56 6.75
CA ALA A 66 -1.51 -4.76 5.66
C ALA A 66 -2.92 -4.26 5.97
N VAL A 67 -3.18 -2.98 5.72
CA VAL A 67 -4.53 -2.43 5.78
C VAL A 67 -5.31 -2.98 4.59
N THR A 68 -6.37 -3.73 4.86
CA THR A 68 -7.27 -4.29 3.85
C THR A 68 -8.65 -3.67 3.95
N TYR A 69 -9.35 -3.68 2.81
CA TYR A 69 -10.69 -3.13 2.66
C TYR A 69 -11.63 -4.25 2.21
N PRO A 70 -12.90 -4.28 2.66
CA PRO A 70 -13.85 -5.32 2.26
C PRO A 70 -13.99 -5.48 0.74
N GLU A 71 -13.79 -4.41 -0.03
CA GLU A 71 -13.85 -4.43 -1.49
C GLU A 71 -12.65 -5.11 -2.16
N ASP A 72 -11.54 -5.34 -1.44
CA ASP A 72 -10.34 -6.01 -1.95
C ASP A 72 -10.64 -7.45 -2.40
N ASP A 73 -11.57 -8.12 -1.71
CA ASP A 73 -12.00 -9.49 -2.01
C ASP A 73 -12.52 -9.64 -3.45
N ARG A 74 -13.10 -8.57 -4.02
CA ARG A 74 -13.63 -8.56 -5.40
C ARG A 74 -12.54 -8.71 -6.46
N PHE A 75 -11.30 -8.45 -6.10
CA PHE A 75 -10.15 -8.55 -7.01
C PHE A 75 -9.33 -9.81 -6.76
N CYS A 76 -9.80 -10.71 -5.87
CA CYS A 76 -9.03 -11.87 -5.42
C CYS A 76 -7.63 -11.44 -4.93
N LEU A 77 -7.57 -10.32 -4.21
CA LEU A 77 -6.34 -9.80 -3.67
C LEU A 77 -5.84 -10.75 -2.58
N LEU A 78 -4.58 -11.16 -2.72
CA LEU A 78 -3.85 -11.80 -1.63
C LEU A 78 -2.89 -10.76 -1.06
N SER A 79 -3.22 -10.24 0.11
CA SER A 79 -2.38 -9.28 0.82
C SER A 79 -1.20 -9.97 1.51
N ASP A 80 -0.07 -9.26 1.59
CA ASP A 80 1.05 -9.73 2.39
C ASP A 80 0.67 -9.81 3.87
N PRO A 81 1.07 -10.88 4.57
CA PRO A 81 0.76 -11.05 5.99
C PRO A 81 1.51 -10.05 6.89
N TYR A 82 2.58 -9.45 6.36
CA TYR A 82 3.43 -8.52 7.09
C TYR A 82 3.80 -7.30 6.26
N VAL A 83 3.84 -6.14 6.91
CA VAL A 83 4.36 -4.87 6.39
C VAL A 83 5.66 -4.55 7.13
N PHE A 84 6.72 -4.36 6.35
CA PHE A 84 8.02 -3.96 6.88
C PHE A 84 8.10 -2.45 7.03
N GLN A 85 8.62 -2.02 8.18
CA GLN A 85 8.89 -0.62 8.49
C GLN A 85 10.39 -0.41 8.48
N HIS A 86 10.83 0.64 7.80
CA HIS A 86 12.24 0.95 7.66
C HIS A 86 12.49 2.41 8.02
N GLU A 87 13.49 2.64 8.85
CA GLU A 87 14.09 3.96 8.99
C GLU A 87 15.16 4.10 7.90
N VAL A 88 15.09 5.19 7.14
CA VAL A 88 16.01 5.48 6.03
C VAL A 88 16.64 6.85 6.24
N GLN A 89 17.90 7.00 5.82
CA GLN A 89 18.63 8.27 5.97
C GLN A 89 18.30 9.27 4.86
N ASP A 90 18.11 8.78 3.64
CA ASP A 90 17.89 9.61 2.45
C ASP A 90 16.87 9.00 1.50
N ILE A 91 16.21 9.86 0.71
CA ILE A 91 15.32 9.48 -0.39
C ILE A 91 15.83 10.15 -1.67
N GLN A 92 16.13 9.35 -2.68
CA GLN A 92 16.67 9.83 -3.95
C GLN A 92 15.87 9.24 -5.12
N PRO A 93 15.38 10.07 -6.05
CA PRO A 93 14.92 9.58 -7.34
C PRO A 93 16.06 8.92 -8.11
N LEU A 94 15.74 7.93 -8.94
CA LEU A 94 16.67 7.32 -9.88
C LEU A 94 17.09 8.29 -10.99
#